data_AF-A0A2M7G7B7-F1
#
_entry.id   AF-A0A2M7G7B7-F1
#
_cell.length_a   1.000
_cell.length_b   1.000
_cell.length_c   1.000
_cell.angle_alpha   90.00
_cell.angle_beta   90.00
_cell.angle_gamma   90.00
#
_symmetry.space_group_name_H-M   'P 1'
#
loop_
_entity.id
_entity.type
_entity.pdbx_description
1 polymer ?
#
loop_
_entity_poly.entity_id
_entity_poly.type
_entity_poly.pdbx_seq_one_letter_code
_entity_poly.pdbx_strand_id
1 'polypeptide(L)'
;MMLDIATFVPLVETLKFKFESYSAKRLKELRTERGLTQEDVSSKAGIPLPTLKKWELGQRTPAIEGLSKLGKFFGVFFFAEWEDGHSPLNPPKDE
;
A
#
# COMPACT_ATOMS: atom_id res chain seq x y z
N MET A 1 -12.96 -31.58 -30.20
CA MET A 1 -13.35 -31.05 -28.89
C MET A 1 -12.60 -29.74 -28.67
N MET A 2 -13.16 -28.63 -29.17
CA MET A 2 -12.62 -27.29 -28.88
C MET A 2 -13.08 -26.94 -27.47
N LEU A 3 -12.14 -26.68 -26.57
CA LEU A 3 -12.45 -26.07 -25.27
C LEU A 3 -12.98 -24.66 -25.55
N ASP A 4 -14.23 -24.41 -25.17
CA ASP A 4 -14.89 -23.11 -25.31
C ASP A 4 -14.25 -22.11 -24.35
N ILE A 5 -13.63 -21.06 -24.88
CA ILE A 5 -13.02 -19.95 -24.14
C ILE A 5 -14.00 -19.28 -23.16
N ALA A 6 -15.32 -19.37 -23.38
CA ALA A 6 -16.34 -18.87 -22.45
C ALA A 6 -16.34 -19.61 -21.10
N THR A 7 -15.85 -20.86 -21.05
CA THR A 7 -15.74 -21.61 -19.79
C THR A 7 -14.55 -21.18 -18.92
N PHE A 8 -13.62 -20.37 -19.45
CA PHE A 8 -12.42 -19.91 -18.74
C PHE A 8 -12.52 -18.46 -18.22
N VAL A 9 -13.57 -17.72 -18.62
CA VAL A 9 -13.85 -16.33 -18.19
C VAL A 9 -14.24 -16.16 -16.69
N PRO A 10 -14.77 -17.15 -15.94
CA PRO A 10 -15.18 -16.92 -14.54
C PRO A 10 -14.04 -16.61 -13.55
N LEU A 11 -12.79 -16.97 -13.88
CA LEU A 11 -11.67 -16.83 -12.94
C LEU A 11 -11.09 -15.42 -12.88
N VAL A 12 -11.21 -14.63 -13.95
CA VAL A 12 -10.69 -13.25 -13.99
C VAL A 12 -11.67 -12.24 -13.37
N GLU A 13 -12.98 -12.48 -13.43
CA GLU A 13 -14.00 -11.60 -12.83
C GLU A 13 -14.01 -11.63 -11.29
N THR A 14 -13.47 -12.68 -10.68
CA THR A 14 -13.42 -12.84 -9.22
C THR A 14 -12.24 -12.10 -8.55
N LEU A 15 -11.28 -11.62 -9.33
CA LEU A 15 -10.07 -10.99 -8.82
C LEU A 15 -10.27 -9.48 -8.58
N LYS A 16 -11.06 -9.15 -7.55
CA LYS A 16 -11.29 -7.75 -7.13
C LYS A 16 -10.08 -7.19 -6.37
N PHE A 17 -9.04 -6.79 -7.09
CA PHE A 17 -7.94 -6.04 -6.49
C PHE A 17 -8.29 -4.57 -6.32
N LYS A 18 -7.91 -4.00 -5.17
CA LYS A 18 -7.98 -2.57 -4.90
C LYS A 18 -6.59 -1.98 -4.99
N PHE A 19 -6.43 -0.93 -5.78
CA PHE A 19 -5.19 -0.18 -5.91
C PHE A 19 -5.36 1.19 -5.26
N GLU A 20 -4.33 1.64 -4.56
CA GLU A 20 -4.30 2.95 -3.90
C GLU A 20 -2.98 3.64 -4.26
N SER A 21 -3.04 4.91 -4.65
CA SER A 21 -1.82 5.70 -4.79
C SER A 21 -1.22 5.94 -3.40
N TYR A 22 0.09 5.69 -3.25
CA TYR A 22 0.79 5.93 -2.01
C TYR A 22 1.20 7.39 -1.90
N SER A 23 0.72 8.04 -0.84
CA SER A 23 1.30 9.25 -0.28
C SER A 23 1.14 9.23 1.24
N ALA A 24 1.95 10.02 1.96
CA ALA A 24 1.84 10.17 3.41
C ALA A 24 0.41 10.61 3.83
N LYS A 25 -0.17 11.55 3.07
CA LYS A 25 -1.53 12.03 3.24
C LYS A 25 -2.54 10.90 3.03
N ARG A 26 -2.44 10.15 1.92
CA ARG A 26 -3.37 9.06 1.61
C ARG A 26 -3.31 7.93 2.63
N LEU A 27 -2.12 7.59 3.13
CA LEU A 27 -1.96 6.61 4.21
C LEU A 27 -2.75 7.01 5.46
N LYS A 28 -2.62 8.28 5.87
CA LYS A 28 -3.35 8.83 7.02
C LYS A 28 -4.86 8.84 6.78
N GLU A 29 -5.30 9.26 5.59
CA GLU A 29 -6.71 9.27 5.20
C GLU A 29 -7.32 7.87 5.27
N LEU A 30 -6.70 6.88 4.62
CA LEU A 30 -7.16 5.49 4.61
C LEU A 30 -7.28 4.90 6.02
N ARG A 31 -6.37 5.27 6.92
CA ARG A 31 -6.46 4.90 8.33
C ARG A 31 -7.66 5.55 9.01
N THR A 32 -7.84 6.86 8.85
CA THR A 32 -8.94 7.61 9.50
C THR A 32 -10.32 7.27 8.93
N GLU A 33 -10.44 6.99 7.64
CA GLU A 33 -11.67 6.50 6.98
C GLU A 33 -12.16 5.18 7.60
N ARG A 34 -11.24 4.38 8.13
CA ARG A 34 -11.53 3.12 8.82
C ARG A 34 -11.68 3.27 10.34
N GLY A 35 -11.63 4.49 10.87
CA GLY A 35 -11.76 4.76 12.31
C GLY A 35 -10.60 4.22 13.15
N LEU A 36 -9.42 4.03 12.57
CA LEU A 36 -8.27 3.41 13.23
C LEU A 36 -7.31 4.45 13.84
N THR A 37 -6.74 4.13 15.00
CA THR A 37 -5.62 4.88 15.58
C THR A 37 -4.29 4.48 14.94
N GLN A 38 -3.23 5.26 15.14
CA GLN A 38 -1.89 4.86 14.67
C GLN A 38 -1.42 3.59 15.40
N GLU A 39 -1.78 3.45 16.67
CA GLU A 39 -1.51 2.30 17.52
C GLU A 39 -2.20 1.03 16.98
N ASP A 40 -3.46 1.14 16.50
CA ASP A 40 -4.17 0.03 15.86
C ASP A 40 -3.41 -0.52 14.66
N VAL A 41 -3.01 0.36 13.74
CA VAL A 41 -2.31 -0.02 12.52
C VAL A 41 -0.92 -0.56 12.86
N SER A 42 -0.20 0.12 13.77
CA SER A 42 1.11 -0.31 14.24
C SER A 42 1.09 -1.75 14.76
N SER A 43 0.16 -2.04 15.67
CA SER A 43 0.02 -3.36 16.29
C SER A 43 -0.40 -4.42 15.26
N LYS A 44 -1.44 -4.16 14.48
CA LYS A 44 -2.03 -5.16 13.56
C LYS A 44 -1.20 -5.39 12.29
N ALA A 45 -0.50 -4.38 11.80
CA ALA A 45 0.35 -4.50 10.61
C ALA A 45 1.81 -4.88 10.94
N GLY A 46 2.18 -4.99 12.22
CA GLY A 46 3.54 -5.30 12.64
C GLY A 46 4.55 -4.23 12.25
N ILE A 47 4.15 -2.95 12.33
CA ILE A 47 4.97 -1.79 12.00
C ILE A 47 5.22 -1.01 13.30
N PRO A 48 6.47 -0.70 13.69
CA PRO A 48 6.72 0.10 14.87
C PRO A 48 6.00 1.46 14.79
N LEU A 49 5.32 1.86 15.86
CA LEU A 49 4.56 3.12 15.91
C LEU A 49 5.38 4.36 15.52
N PRO A 50 6.65 4.52 15.95
CA PRO A 50 7.47 5.66 15.51
C PRO A 50 7.72 5.66 14.00
N THR A 51 7.80 4.48 13.37
CA THR A 51 7.96 4.32 11.92
C THR A 51 6.71 4.75 11.19
N LEU A 52 5.53 4.27 11.61
CA LEU A 52 4.25 4.67 11.03
C LEU A 52 4.02 6.18 11.15
N LYS A 53 4.35 6.79 12.30
CA LYS A 53 4.27 8.24 12.51
C LYS A 53 5.11 9.00 11.49
N LYS A 54 6.37 8.59 11.26
CA LYS A 54 7.24 9.22 10.26
C LYS A 54 6.71 9.11 8.84
N TRP A 55 6.08 7.97 8.51
CA TRP A 55 5.46 7.77 7.19
C TRP A 55 4.24 8.67 6.98
N GLU A 56 3.32 8.76 7.95
CA GLU A 56 2.15 9.64 7.85
C GLU A 56 2.50 11.13 7.90
N LEU A 57 3.66 11.50 8.47
CA LEU A 57 4.20 12.86 8.43
C LEU A 57 4.97 13.16 7.14
N GLY A 58 5.19 12.18 6.26
CA GLY A 58 6.01 12.33 5.04
C GLY A 58 7.50 12.51 5.31
N GLN A 59 7.97 12.28 6.54
CA GLN A 59 9.38 12.41 6.91
C GLN A 59 10.23 11.24 6.39
N ARG A 60 9.58 10.09 6.11
CA ARG A 60 10.20 8.94 5.46
C ARG A 60 9.20 8.23 4.56
N THR A 61 9.72 7.58 3.53
CA THR A 61 8.94 6.69 2.68
C THR A 61 9.13 5.23 3.15
N PRO A 62 8.07 4.42 3.24
CA PRO A 62 8.18 2.99 3.45
C PRO A 62 8.94 2.35 2.30
N ALA A 63 9.86 1.43 2.60
CA ALA A 63 10.36 0.51 1.58
C ALA A 63 9.26 -0.46 1.12
N ILE A 64 9.55 -1.26 0.09
CA ILE A 64 8.62 -2.26 -0.46
C ILE A 64 8.04 -3.18 0.63
N GLU A 65 8.86 -3.61 1.60
CA GLU A 65 8.38 -4.43 2.72
C GLU A 65 7.33 -3.69 3.58
N GLY A 66 7.55 -2.41 3.86
CA GLY A 66 6.61 -1.57 4.60
C GLY A 66 5.30 -1.38 3.84
N LEU A 67 5.38 -1.09 2.54
CA LEU A 67 4.21 -1.02 1.66
C LEU A 67 3.46 -2.35 1.59
N SER A 68 4.17 -3.48 1.56
CA SER A 68 3.55 -4.80 1.57
C SER A 68 2.78 -5.07 2.87
N LYS A 69 3.35 -4.70 4.03
CA LYS A 69 2.66 -4.83 5.32
C LYS A 69 1.40 -3.96 5.37
N LEU A 70 1.50 -2.70 4.95
CA LEU A 70 0.35 -1.79 4.86
C LEU A 70 -0.70 -2.32 3.88
N GLY A 71 -0.28 -2.78 2.70
CA GLY A 71 -1.16 -3.32 1.67
C GLY A 71 -1.92 -4.56 2.13
N LYS A 72 -1.25 -5.50 2.79
CA LYS A 72 -1.88 -6.67 3.42
C LYS A 72 -2.89 -6.25 4.50
N PHE A 73 -2.51 -5.31 5.36
CA PHE A 73 -3.38 -4.81 6.42
C PHE A 73 -4.64 -4.12 5.86
N PHE A 74 -4.47 -3.27 4.84
CA PHE A 74 -5.58 -2.52 4.26
C PHE A 74 -6.34 -3.29 3.18
N GLY A 75 -5.82 -4.40 2.67
CA GLY A 75 -6.40 -5.13 1.54
C GLY A 75 -6.29 -4.35 0.23
N VAL A 76 -5.17 -3.65 0.02
CA VAL A 76 -4.90 -2.82 -1.16
C VAL A 76 -3.48 -3.06 -1.67
N PHE A 77 -3.27 -2.79 -2.95
CA PHE A 77 -1.95 -2.69 -3.56
C PHE A 77 -1.60 -1.22 -3.68
N PHE A 78 -0.56 -0.80 -2.96
CA PHE A 78 -0.02 0.54 -3.11
C PHE A 78 0.79 0.64 -4.39
N PHE A 79 0.55 1.68 -5.18
CA PHE A 79 1.43 2.12 -6.26
C PHE A 79 1.83 3.57 -5.97
N ALA A 80 3.01 4.01 -6.37
CA ALA A 80 3.38 5.42 -6.29
C ALA A 80 3.25 6.04 -7.68
N GLU A 81 2.65 7.22 -7.78
CA GLU A 81 2.73 8.07 -8.96
C GLU A 81 4.01 8.89 -8.90
N TRP A 82 4.69 9.03 -10.04
CA TRP A 82 6.02 9.59 -10.15
C TRP A 82 5.86 10.98 -10.75
N GLU A 83 6.07 12.04 -9.99
CA GLU A 83 6.05 13.40 -10.58
C GLU A 83 7.36 13.70 -11.34
N ASP A 84 8.50 13.10 -10.94
CA ASP A 84 9.82 13.58 -11.38
C ASP A 84 10.82 12.48 -11.84
N GLY A 85 10.39 11.22 -11.96
CA GLY A 85 11.26 10.12 -12.44
C GLY A 85 12.20 9.48 -11.39
N HIS A 86 12.21 9.95 -10.14
CA HIS A 86 12.97 9.33 -9.04
C HIS A 86 12.06 8.47 -8.14
N SER A 87 12.51 7.24 -7.82
CA SER A 87 11.75 6.31 -6.97
C SER A 87 11.95 6.59 -5.48
N PRO A 88 10.90 6.93 -4.71
CA PRO A 88 11.03 7.15 -3.27
C PRO A 88 11.18 5.83 -2.48
N LEU A 89 11.02 4.67 -3.14
CA LEU A 89 11.29 3.35 -2.57
C LEU A 89 12.77 2.96 -2.62
N ASN A 90 13.60 3.81 -3.24
CA ASN A 90 15.04 3.69 -3.26
C ASN A 90 15.65 5.09 -3.19
N PRO A 91 15.59 5.78 -2.03
CA PRO A 91 16.29 7.04 -1.89
C PRO A 91 17.78 6.83 -2.22
N PRO A 92 18.46 7.81 -2.83
CA PRO A 92 19.92 7.76 -2.98
C PRO A 92 20.53 7.38 -1.63
N LYS A 93 21.45 6.42 -1.62
CA LYS A 93 22.00 5.90 -0.36
C LYS A 93 22.77 6.95 0.44
N ASP A 94 23.11 8.08 -0.17
CA ASP A 94 24.00 9.06 0.40
C ASP A 94 23.54 10.48 -0.03
N GLU A 95 22.99 11.23 0.93
CA GLU A 95 23.09 12.71 1.04
C GLU A 95 23.45 13.05 2.48
#